data_AF-A0A8C0LAS8-F1
#
_entry.id   AF-A0A8C0LAS8-F1
#
_cell.length_a   1.000
_cell.length_b   1.000
_cell.length_c   1.000
_cell.angle_alpha   90.00
_cell.angle_beta   90.00
_cell.angle_gamma   90.00
#
_symmetry.space_group_name_H-M   'P 1'
#
loop_
_entity.id
_entity.type
_entity.pdbx_description
1 polymer ?
#
loop_
_entity_poly.entity_id
_entity_poly.type
_entity_poly.pdbx_seq_one_letter_code
_entity_poly.pdbx_strand_id
1 'polypeptide(L)'
;METWSVDEVCSWLLEENLGELVRRFQEEEVSGAALLALNDCMVQQLVKKIGYQSVLMDLIKKHKQKSQRVWPPGSPRDTAPRPAGCGRQTPPLYPAANLDHGPIDRKVLKQRRNVKHVLARNKALQWTKSYVLPEFPYNVKCMLTEHKCPDHSLRIRIIEFLQADMTKYLEGSLYPSTQQYNDVVNALLQAYPFLDEDGCGFFLWKRALKDRFKYVRRPIEDDEQVMRNKCKFGHRRGQRNLVPIQEETVCLDSEADEHINWFQQEYMKTEKDWREIDKRRSQTLEIRRKLIGSRAPLKDILKMFPFLKCPYQMFREFQLLTRTSIIKKNKHILESYSEKILTSFSVVDNPISIALQEKMKQHTDEDMLKR
;
A
#
# COMPACT_ATOMS: atom_id res chain seq x y z
N MET A 1 -36.04 4.06 7.29
CA MET A 1 -35.00 3.06 7.02
C MET A 1 -35.13 1.87 7.96
N GLU A 2 -35.37 2.06 9.27
CA GLU A 2 -35.52 0.93 10.20
C GLU A 2 -36.70 -0.02 9.87
N THR A 3 -37.80 0.52 9.34
CA THR A 3 -39.00 -0.25 8.94
C THR A 3 -38.97 -0.75 7.49
N TRP A 4 -37.85 -0.62 6.78
CA TRP A 4 -37.79 -0.99 5.37
C TRP A 4 -37.73 -2.51 5.16
N SER A 5 -38.52 -2.97 4.20
CA SER A 5 -38.44 -4.31 3.62
C SER A 5 -37.14 -4.52 2.83
N VAL A 6 -36.82 -5.77 2.50
CA VAL A 6 -35.64 -6.12 1.70
C VAL A 6 -35.69 -5.47 0.31
N ASP A 7 -36.88 -5.38 -0.31
CA ASP A 7 -37.04 -4.77 -1.63
C ASP A 7 -36.83 -3.25 -1.61
N GLU A 8 -37.24 -2.58 -0.53
CA GLU A 8 -36.98 -1.14 -0.32
C GLU A 8 -35.48 -0.88 -0.10
N VAL A 9 -34.77 -1.76 0.60
CA VAL A 9 -33.31 -1.68 0.75
C VAL A 9 -32.61 -1.90 -0.60
N CYS A 10 -33.06 -2.87 -1.39
CA CYS A 10 -32.53 -3.13 -2.74
C CYS A 10 -32.75 -1.95 -3.69
N SER A 11 -33.93 -1.33 -3.65
CA SER A 11 -34.25 -0.13 -4.45
C SER A 11 -33.36 1.05 -4.06
N TRP A 12 -33.15 1.25 -2.76
CA TRP A 12 -32.25 2.29 -2.26
C TRP A 12 -30.79 2.07 -2.68
N LEU A 13 -30.31 0.81 -2.70
CA LEU A 13 -28.95 0.50 -3.20
C LEU A 13 -28.78 0.85 -4.69
N LEU A 14 -29.84 0.73 -5.50
CA LEU A 14 -29.79 1.14 -6.91
C LEU A 14 -29.68 2.67 -7.04
N GLU A 15 -30.43 3.42 -6.24
CA GLU A 15 -30.41 4.89 -6.22
C GLU A 15 -29.04 5.44 -5.80
N GLU A 16 -28.37 4.78 -4.85
CA GLU A 16 -27.06 5.19 -4.32
C GLU A 16 -25.86 4.67 -5.15
N ASN A 17 -26.09 4.21 -6.39
CA ASN A 17 -25.07 3.63 -7.29
C ASN A 17 -24.35 2.38 -6.73
N LEU A 18 -25.01 1.62 -5.84
CA LEU A 18 -24.55 0.37 -5.27
C LEU A 18 -25.29 -0.85 -5.84
N GLY A 19 -25.80 -0.74 -7.07
CA GLY A 19 -26.60 -1.77 -7.73
C GLY A 19 -25.94 -3.16 -7.83
N GLU A 20 -24.61 -3.23 -7.87
CA GLU A 20 -23.88 -4.51 -7.84
C GLU A 20 -24.07 -5.31 -6.53
N LEU A 21 -24.54 -4.66 -5.46
CA LEU A 21 -24.76 -5.28 -4.15
C LEU A 21 -26.18 -5.83 -3.97
N VAL A 22 -27.13 -5.44 -4.81
CA VAL A 22 -28.56 -5.79 -4.70
C VAL A 22 -28.75 -7.30 -4.57
N ARG A 23 -28.15 -8.07 -5.49
CA ARG A 23 -28.26 -9.53 -5.49
C ARG A 23 -27.79 -10.16 -4.17
N ARG A 24 -26.73 -9.63 -3.57
CA ARG A 24 -26.18 -10.11 -2.30
C ARG A 24 -27.05 -9.75 -1.10
N PHE A 25 -27.61 -8.54 -1.10
CA PHE A 25 -28.49 -8.08 -0.02
C PHE A 25 -29.85 -8.79 -0.06
N GLN A 26 -30.30 -9.19 -1.26
CA GLN A 26 -31.48 -10.03 -1.44
C GLN A 26 -31.22 -11.49 -1.03
N GLU A 27 -30.08 -12.08 -1.43
CA GLU A 27 -29.68 -13.45 -1.05
C GLU A 27 -29.52 -13.61 0.48
N GLU A 28 -29.07 -12.56 1.18
CA GLU A 28 -28.83 -12.57 2.63
C GLU A 28 -29.97 -11.91 3.43
N GLU A 29 -31.11 -11.66 2.79
CA GLU A 29 -32.35 -11.10 3.38
C GLU A 29 -32.14 -9.85 4.25
N VAL A 30 -31.31 -8.92 3.79
CA VAL A 30 -30.92 -7.73 4.57
C VAL A 30 -32.05 -6.70 4.57
N SER A 31 -32.87 -6.73 5.62
CA SER A 31 -33.92 -5.72 5.88
C SER A 31 -33.33 -4.39 6.36
N GLY A 32 -34.16 -3.35 6.42
CA GLY A 32 -33.75 -2.01 6.86
C GLY A 32 -33.20 -1.96 8.29
N ALA A 33 -33.77 -2.76 9.21
CA ALA A 33 -33.26 -2.91 10.57
C ALA A 33 -31.90 -3.62 10.58
N ALA A 34 -31.73 -4.68 9.79
CA ALA A 34 -30.47 -5.40 9.66
C ALA A 34 -29.38 -4.51 9.03
N LEU A 35 -29.73 -3.73 8.00
CA LEU A 35 -28.86 -2.75 7.34
C LEU A 35 -28.31 -1.73 8.34
N LEU A 36 -29.16 -1.19 9.23
CA LEU A 36 -28.74 -0.27 10.28
C LEU A 36 -27.92 -0.96 11.37
N ALA A 37 -28.08 -2.26 11.59
CA ALA A 37 -27.31 -3.04 12.57
C ALA A 37 -25.96 -3.55 12.04
N LEU A 38 -25.67 -3.40 10.74
CA LEU A 38 -24.41 -3.85 10.15
C LEU A 38 -23.21 -3.20 10.83
N ASN A 39 -22.30 -4.04 11.31
CA ASN A 39 -20.99 -3.64 11.81
C ASN A 39 -19.90 -3.85 10.73
N ASP A 40 -18.70 -3.30 10.96
CA ASP A 40 -17.60 -3.35 9.99
C ASP A 40 -17.26 -4.78 9.54
N CYS A 41 -17.38 -5.79 10.42
CA CYS A 41 -17.09 -7.18 10.09
C CYS A 41 -18.16 -7.80 9.18
N MET A 42 -19.43 -7.50 9.43
CA MET A 42 -20.55 -7.98 8.61
C MET A 42 -20.51 -7.34 7.21
N VAL A 43 -20.19 -6.05 7.13
CA VAL A 43 -20.01 -5.36 5.83
C VAL A 43 -18.85 -5.93 5.03
N GLN A 44 -17.75 -6.32 5.69
CA GLN A 44 -16.63 -6.99 5.02
C GLN A 44 -17.00 -8.35 4.42
N GLN A 45 -17.96 -9.07 5.04
CA GLN A 45 -18.45 -10.35 4.53
C GLN A 45 -19.45 -10.17 3.38
N LEU A 46 -20.36 -9.20 3.50
CA LEU A 46 -21.38 -8.89 2.49
C LEU A 46 -20.79 -8.24 1.24
N VAL A 47 -19.85 -7.31 1.41
CA VAL A 47 -19.30 -6.49 0.33
C VAL A 47 -17.80 -6.75 0.18
N LYS A 48 -17.39 -7.35 -0.94
CA LYS A 48 -15.97 -7.70 -1.17
C LYS A 48 -15.08 -6.53 -1.62
N LYS A 49 -15.68 -5.50 -2.23
CA LYS A 49 -14.96 -4.33 -2.76
C LYS A 49 -14.83 -3.27 -1.66
N ILE A 50 -13.59 -2.97 -1.25
CA ILE A 50 -13.29 -2.00 -0.18
C ILE A 50 -13.91 -0.61 -0.43
N GLY A 51 -13.92 -0.15 -1.69
CA GLY A 51 -14.54 1.14 -2.03
C GLY A 51 -16.06 1.17 -1.82
N TYR A 52 -16.76 0.05 -2.03
CA TYR A 52 -18.19 -0.04 -1.73
C TYR A 52 -18.46 -0.21 -0.24
N GLN A 53 -17.56 -0.87 0.51
CA GLN A 53 -17.67 -0.96 1.97
C GLN A 53 -17.67 0.44 2.61
N SER A 54 -16.74 1.31 2.20
CA SER A 54 -16.65 2.68 2.76
C SER A 54 -17.87 3.52 2.40
N VAL A 55 -18.32 3.47 1.14
CA VAL A 55 -19.50 4.23 0.67
C VAL A 55 -20.76 3.78 1.41
N LEU A 56 -20.98 2.46 1.54
CA LEU A 56 -22.12 1.91 2.25
C LEU A 56 -22.12 2.31 3.73
N MET A 57 -20.98 2.23 4.41
CA MET A 57 -20.86 2.61 5.82
C MET A 57 -21.13 4.11 6.05
N ASP A 58 -20.63 4.97 5.17
CA ASP A 58 -20.91 6.42 5.24
C ASP A 58 -22.40 6.72 5.02
N LEU A 59 -23.04 6.04 4.08
CA LEU A 59 -24.48 6.17 3.81
C LEU A 59 -25.33 5.71 5.00
N ILE A 60 -25.02 4.54 5.58
CA ILE A 60 -25.71 4.03 6.78
C ILE A 60 -25.55 5.03 7.95
N LYS A 61 -24.34 5.58 8.15
CA LYS A 61 -24.07 6.57 9.19
C LYS A 61 -24.85 7.87 8.96
N LYS A 62 -24.94 8.35 7.71
CA LYS A 62 -25.72 9.53 7.33
C LYS A 62 -27.21 9.34 7.62
N HIS A 63 -27.76 8.16 7.37
CA HIS A 63 -29.15 7.82 7.69
C HIS A 63 -29.41 7.74 9.21
N LYS A 64 -28.50 7.15 9.99
CA LYS A 64 -28.60 7.14 11.46
C LYS A 64 -28.63 8.56 12.04
N GLN A 65 -27.77 9.45 11.54
CA GLN A 65 -27.71 10.85 11.96
C GLN A 65 -28.97 11.63 11.57
N LYS A 66 -29.57 11.32 10.40
CA LYS A 66 -30.82 11.95 9.96
C LYS A 66 -32.01 11.53 10.83
N SER A 67 -32.06 10.28 11.27
CA SER A 67 -33.09 9.80 12.21
C SER A 67 -32.92 10.37 13.62
N GLN A 68 -31.69 10.59 14.11
CA GLN A 68 -31.44 11.18 15.44
C GLN A 68 -31.72 12.69 15.52
N ARG A 69 -31.81 13.41 14.40
CA ARG A 69 -32.16 14.85 14.38
C ARG A 69 -33.66 15.13 14.47
N VAL A 70 -34.52 14.10 14.50
CA VAL A 70 -35.98 14.25 14.57
C VAL A 70 -36.48 13.85 15.97
N TRP A 71 -36.04 14.56 17.02
CA TRP A 71 -36.78 14.73 18.28
C TRP A 71 -36.13 15.83 19.15
N PRO A 72 -36.80 16.94 19.49
CA PRO A 72 -36.37 17.84 20.55
C PRO A 72 -37.12 17.53 21.86
N PRO A 73 -36.46 17.67 23.02
CA PRO A 73 -37.19 18.22 24.17
C PRO A 73 -36.35 19.21 25.00
N GLY A 74 -36.91 20.41 25.15
CA GLY A 74 -37.09 21.12 26.43
C GLY A 74 -35.87 21.43 27.29
N SER A 75 -35.46 22.70 27.28
CA SER A 75 -34.86 23.35 28.46
C SER A 75 -35.97 23.66 29.48
N PRO A 76 -35.67 23.73 30.79
CA PRO A 76 -35.55 25.05 31.40
C PRO A 76 -34.40 25.22 32.42
N ARG A 77 -34.16 26.50 32.74
CA ARG A 77 -33.10 27.14 33.52
C ARG A 77 -33.27 27.02 35.05
N ASP A 78 -32.21 27.45 35.75
CA ASP A 78 -32.13 28.26 37.00
C ASP A 78 -31.18 27.63 38.05
N THR A 79 -30.33 28.28 38.87
CA THR A 79 -29.85 29.67 39.10
C THR A 79 -28.74 29.61 40.18
N ALA A 80 -27.53 30.15 39.89
CA ALA A 80 -26.49 30.82 40.77
C ALA A 80 -25.97 30.17 42.11
N PRO A 81 -24.96 30.72 42.84
CA PRO A 81 -23.95 31.78 42.56
C PRO A 81 -22.46 31.43 42.93
N ARG A 82 -21.53 32.34 42.58
CA ARG A 82 -20.07 32.38 42.93
C ARG A 82 -19.81 32.87 44.37
N PRO A 83 -18.55 32.75 44.87
CA PRO A 83 -17.90 33.93 45.44
C PRO A 83 -16.46 34.18 44.92
N ALA A 84 -16.00 35.40 45.21
CA ALA A 84 -14.81 36.08 44.72
C ALA A 84 -13.53 35.77 45.52
N GLY A 85 -12.37 35.96 44.88
CA GLY A 85 -11.06 35.99 45.52
C GLY A 85 -9.97 36.43 44.53
N CYS A 86 -9.53 37.67 44.67
CA CYS A 86 -8.56 38.36 43.82
C CYS A 86 -7.11 38.01 44.21
N GLY A 87 -6.21 37.86 43.24
CA GLY A 87 -4.77 37.69 43.47
C GLY A 87 -3.97 37.90 42.19
N ARG A 88 -3.65 39.15 41.87
CA ARG A 88 -2.70 39.55 40.82
C ARG A 88 -1.28 39.12 41.21
N GLN A 89 -0.57 38.41 40.33
CA GLN A 89 0.89 38.57 40.15
C GLN A 89 1.25 38.45 38.67
N THR A 90 2.02 39.44 38.22
CA THR A 90 2.46 39.75 36.85
C THR A 90 3.64 38.86 36.44
N PRO A 91 3.77 38.39 35.18
CA PRO A 91 4.95 37.67 34.71
C PRO A 91 6.06 38.63 34.23
N PRO A 92 7.36 38.29 34.36
CA PRO A 92 8.43 39.09 33.76
C PRO A 92 8.65 38.76 32.28
N LEU A 93 9.04 39.82 31.58
CA LEU A 93 9.27 39.95 30.14
C LEU A 93 10.56 39.26 29.65
N TYR A 94 10.54 38.92 28.36
CA TYR A 94 11.48 38.15 27.52
C TYR A 94 12.98 38.57 27.54
N PRO A 95 13.86 37.76 26.91
CA PRO A 95 14.25 38.12 25.53
C PRO A 95 14.06 36.99 24.51
N ALA A 96 13.56 37.40 23.34
CA ALA A 96 13.39 36.61 22.13
C ALA A 96 14.75 36.25 21.50
N ALA A 97 14.93 34.97 21.16
CA ALA A 97 15.90 34.55 20.15
C ALA A 97 15.11 34.16 18.88
N ASN A 98 15.23 35.02 17.88
CA ASN A 98 14.75 34.80 16.53
C ASN A 98 15.41 33.56 15.92
N LEU A 99 14.63 32.54 15.59
CA LEU A 99 14.95 31.63 14.49
C LEU A 99 13.77 31.63 13.53
N ASP A 100 14.07 32.28 12.40
CA ASP A 100 13.28 32.50 11.21
C ASP A 100 12.58 31.21 10.73
N HIS A 101 11.25 31.18 10.79
CA HIS A 101 10.44 30.16 10.13
C HIS A 101 9.86 30.77 8.85
N GLY A 102 10.62 30.62 7.76
CA GLY A 102 10.14 30.82 6.40
C GLY A 102 8.93 29.93 6.07
N PRO A 103 8.20 30.26 4.99
CA PRO A 103 6.95 29.60 4.63
C PRO A 103 7.19 28.12 4.34
N ILE A 104 6.42 27.27 5.01
CA ILE A 104 6.44 25.81 4.91
C ILE A 104 6.20 25.40 3.45
N ASP A 105 7.28 24.96 2.78
CA ASP A 105 7.22 24.42 1.43
C ASP A 105 6.51 23.06 1.45
N ARG A 106 5.30 23.03 0.89
CA ARG A 106 4.38 21.90 0.90
C ARG A 106 4.68 20.88 -0.21
N LYS A 107 5.94 20.79 -0.67
CA LYS A 107 6.37 19.98 -1.81
C LYS A 107 7.46 18.93 -1.53
N VAL A 108 7.59 18.38 -0.32
CA VAL A 108 8.37 17.13 -0.16
C VAL A 108 7.78 16.24 0.93
N LEU A 109 6.97 15.25 0.56
CA LEU A 109 6.87 13.94 1.26
C LEU A 109 6.01 12.93 0.47
N LYS A 110 6.32 12.79 -0.82
CA LYS A 110 6.21 11.49 -1.51
C LYS A 110 7.59 11.04 -1.94
N GLN A 111 8.57 11.14 -1.03
CA GLN A 111 9.74 10.27 -1.13
C GLN A 111 9.21 8.86 -0.86
N ARG A 112 8.98 8.08 -1.91
CA ARG A 112 9.07 6.62 -1.80
C ARG A 112 10.41 6.36 -1.13
N ARG A 113 10.37 6.06 0.16
CA ARG A 113 11.51 5.47 0.88
C ARG A 113 11.72 4.09 0.26
N ASN A 114 12.41 4.05 -0.88
CA ASN A 114 13.40 3.01 -1.16
C ASN A 114 14.52 3.22 -0.14
N VAL A 115 14.22 2.97 1.15
CA VAL A 115 15.27 2.67 2.09
C VAL A 115 15.75 1.32 1.63
N LYS A 116 16.87 1.31 0.91
CA LYS A 116 17.74 0.14 0.88
C LYS A 116 17.83 -0.28 2.34
N HIS A 117 17.27 -1.44 2.69
CA HIS A 117 17.38 -1.99 4.04
C HIS A 117 18.86 -2.32 4.25
N VAL A 118 19.66 -1.30 4.53
CA VAL A 118 20.91 -1.47 5.23
C VAL A 118 20.47 -1.85 6.63
N LEU A 119 20.27 -3.15 6.85
CA LEU A 119 20.27 -3.72 8.19
C LEU A 119 21.67 -3.43 8.71
N ALA A 120 21.84 -2.27 9.36
CA ALA A 120 23.00 -2.04 10.19
C ALA A 120 23.04 -3.23 11.15
N ARG A 121 24.08 -4.05 11.02
CA ARG A 121 24.28 -5.28 11.78
C ARG A 121 24.64 -4.88 13.21
N ASN A 122 23.66 -4.35 13.94
CA ASN A 122 23.76 -4.07 15.35
C ASN A 122 23.92 -5.41 16.07
N LYS A 123 24.86 -5.48 17.03
CA LYS A 123 24.99 -6.64 17.91
C LYS A 123 23.64 -6.87 18.58
N ALA A 124 23.08 -8.06 18.44
CA ALA A 124 21.78 -8.36 19.02
C ALA A 124 21.87 -8.35 20.55
N LEU A 125 20.83 -7.82 21.18
CA LEU A 125 20.65 -7.93 22.63
C LEU A 125 20.18 -9.34 22.97
N GLN A 126 20.58 -9.85 24.14
CA GLN A 126 20.09 -11.14 24.63
C GLN A 126 18.63 -11.02 25.09
N TRP A 127 17.80 -11.99 24.70
CA TRP A 127 16.41 -12.08 25.16
C TRP A 127 16.38 -12.54 26.63
N THR A 128 16.08 -11.63 27.55
CA THR A 128 15.83 -11.97 28.95
C THR A 128 14.49 -12.70 29.10
N LYS A 129 14.35 -13.58 30.09
CA LYS A 129 13.09 -14.33 30.36
C LYS A 129 11.88 -13.41 30.59
N SER A 130 12.13 -12.15 30.93
CA SER A 130 11.11 -11.12 31.12
C SER A 130 11.33 -10.05 30.06
N TYR A 131 10.43 -9.98 29.08
CA TYR A 131 10.43 -8.93 28.07
C TYR A 131 9.96 -7.61 28.70
N VAL A 132 10.68 -6.52 28.41
CA VAL A 132 10.32 -5.16 28.87
C VAL A 132 9.78 -4.39 27.68
N LEU A 133 8.61 -3.75 27.84
CA LEU A 133 8.00 -2.96 26.78
C LEU A 133 8.91 -1.79 26.35
N PRO A 134 8.97 -1.47 25.06
CA PRO A 134 9.69 -0.29 24.58
C PRO A 134 8.99 0.98 25.05
N GLU A 135 9.73 2.09 25.06
CA GLU A 135 9.11 3.39 25.25
C GLU A 135 8.25 3.74 24.02
N PHE A 136 6.94 3.84 24.23
CA PHE A 136 5.99 4.21 23.20
C PHE A 136 6.05 5.72 22.90
N PRO A 137 5.75 6.14 21.65
CA PRO A 137 5.70 7.54 21.29
C PRO A 137 4.60 8.26 22.10
N TYR A 138 4.78 9.57 22.32
CA TYR A 138 3.92 10.36 23.21
C TYR A 138 2.42 10.18 22.95
N ASN A 139 1.98 10.16 21.69
CA ASN A 139 0.57 9.98 21.34
C ASN A 139 0.01 8.60 21.76
N VAL A 140 0.83 7.55 21.73
CA VAL A 140 0.45 6.22 22.21
C VAL A 140 0.50 6.21 23.73
N LYS A 141 1.54 6.82 24.34
CA LYS A 141 1.67 6.95 25.79
C LYS A 141 0.46 7.66 26.43
N CYS A 142 0.03 8.80 25.89
CA CYS A 142 -1.15 9.53 26.36
C CYS A 142 -2.42 8.69 26.31
N MET A 143 -2.66 7.98 25.20
CA MET A 143 -3.83 7.11 25.08
C MET A 143 -3.79 5.97 26.09
N LEU A 144 -2.63 5.33 26.25
CA LEU A 144 -2.43 4.25 27.20
C LEU A 144 -2.63 4.71 28.65
N THR A 145 -2.22 5.94 29.00
CA THR A 145 -2.46 6.54 30.32
C THR A 145 -3.90 6.98 30.54
N GLU A 146 -4.62 7.33 29.47
CA GLU A 146 -6.03 7.73 29.53
C GLU A 146 -7.00 6.52 29.52
N HIS A 147 -6.48 5.28 29.47
CA HIS A 147 -7.28 4.05 29.42
C HIS A 147 -8.34 4.02 28.31
N LYS A 148 -8.07 4.68 27.18
CA LYS A 148 -8.98 4.70 26.04
C LYS A 148 -8.73 3.51 25.13
N CYS A 149 -9.78 2.85 24.65
CA CYS A 149 -9.63 1.79 23.66
C CYS A 149 -8.97 2.34 22.38
N PRO A 150 -7.82 1.77 21.92
CA PRO A 150 -7.10 2.31 20.78
C PRO A 150 -7.93 2.14 19.50
N ASP A 151 -7.96 3.16 18.64
CA ASP A 151 -8.52 3.00 17.30
C ASP A 151 -7.66 2.10 16.41
N HIS A 152 -8.10 1.83 15.18
CA HIS A 152 -7.35 0.99 14.25
C HIS A 152 -5.93 1.51 13.96
N SER A 153 -5.76 2.84 13.87
CA SER A 153 -4.46 3.46 13.56
C SER A 153 -3.48 3.32 14.73
N LEU A 154 -3.93 3.55 15.95
CA LEU A 154 -3.14 3.40 17.17
C LEU A 154 -2.78 1.94 17.42
N ARG A 155 -3.70 1.00 17.18
CA ARG A 155 -3.40 -0.44 17.24
C ARG A 155 -2.27 -0.80 16.27
N ILE A 156 -2.31 -0.30 15.03
CA ILE A 156 -1.21 -0.48 14.07
C ILE A 156 0.09 0.08 14.64
N ARG A 157 0.10 1.34 15.13
CA ARG A 157 1.32 1.96 15.69
C ARG A 157 1.91 1.16 16.85
N ILE A 158 1.11 0.68 17.79
CA ILE A 158 1.59 -0.16 18.90
C ILE A 158 2.31 -1.39 18.34
N ILE A 159 1.69 -2.10 17.40
CA ILE A 159 2.28 -3.27 16.74
C ILE A 159 3.59 -2.92 16.00
N GLU A 160 3.66 -1.76 15.35
CA GLU A 160 4.87 -1.30 14.67
C GLU A 160 6.04 -1.10 15.64
N PHE A 161 5.78 -0.47 16.78
CA PHE A 161 6.80 -0.24 17.81
C PHE A 161 7.25 -1.56 18.45
N LEU A 162 6.31 -2.46 18.77
CA LEU A 162 6.65 -3.78 19.29
C LEU A 162 7.47 -4.59 18.28
N GLN A 163 7.09 -4.58 17.00
CA GLN A 163 7.84 -5.28 15.96
C GLN A 163 9.26 -4.71 15.79
N ALA A 164 9.41 -3.39 15.78
CA ALA A 164 10.71 -2.74 15.68
C ALA A 164 11.59 -3.06 16.88
N ASP A 165 11.02 -3.06 18.09
CA ASP A 165 11.76 -3.41 19.30
C ASP A 165 12.20 -4.88 19.29
N MET A 166 11.29 -5.81 18.95
CA MET A 166 11.61 -7.24 18.85
C MET A 166 12.79 -7.51 17.91
N THR A 167 12.94 -6.77 16.81
CA THR A 167 14.06 -7.00 15.86
C THR A 167 15.45 -6.79 16.46
N LYS A 168 15.57 -6.05 17.57
CA LYS A 168 16.83 -5.85 18.30
C LYS A 168 17.40 -7.16 18.88
N TYR A 169 16.54 -8.14 19.12
CA TYR A 169 16.89 -9.40 19.78
C TYR A 169 16.95 -10.60 18.83
N LEU A 170 16.67 -10.41 17.54
CA LEU A 170 16.52 -11.52 16.59
C LEU A 170 17.81 -11.87 15.84
N GLU A 171 18.97 -11.28 16.15
CA GLU A 171 20.26 -11.58 15.48
C GLU A 171 20.19 -11.51 13.95
N GLY A 172 19.39 -10.58 13.41
CA GLY A 172 19.16 -10.45 11.96
C GLY A 172 18.12 -11.43 11.38
N SER A 173 17.53 -12.29 12.20
CA SER A 173 16.37 -13.10 11.82
C SER A 173 15.08 -12.28 11.71
N LEU A 174 14.22 -12.69 10.79
CA LEU A 174 12.85 -12.16 10.62
C LEU A 174 11.78 -13.12 11.16
N TYR A 175 12.18 -14.15 11.90
CA TYR A 175 11.32 -15.22 12.38
C TYR A 175 11.36 -15.31 13.92
N PRO A 176 10.62 -14.43 14.63
CA PRO A 176 10.43 -14.62 16.07
C PRO A 176 9.81 -15.99 16.38
N SER A 177 10.23 -16.58 17.49
CA SER A 177 9.66 -17.82 18.02
C SER A 177 8.28 -17.58 18.62
N THR A 178 7.49 -18.65 18.78
CA THR A 178 6.17 -18.58 19.44
C THR A 178 6.27 -18.01 20.85
N GLN A 179 7.33 -18.36 21.59
CA GLN A 179 7.54 -17.85 22.95
C GLN A 179 7.81 -16.35 22.95
N GLN A 180 8.63 -15.85 22.04
CA GLN A 180 8.89 -14.40 21.92
C GLN A 180 7.61 -13.61 21.63
N TYR A 181 6.70 -14.14 20.81
CA TYR A 181 5.39 -13.50 20.63
C TYR A 181 4.56 -13.51 21.93
N ASN A 182 4.59 -14.60 22.68
CA ASN A 182 3.85 -14.72 23.94
C ASN A 182 4.38 -13.71 24.97
N ASP A 183 5.70 -13.65 25.15
CA ASP A 183 6.35 -12.78 26.14
C ASP A 183 6.00 -11.30 25.88
N VAL A 184 6.05 -10.86 24.63
CA VAL A 184 5.72 -9.48 24.24
C VAL A 184 4.26 -9.14 24.49
N VAL A 185 3.36 -10.03 24.09
CA VAL A 185 1.92 -9.79 24.26
C VAL A 185 1.54 -9.86 25.74
N ASN A 186 2.11 -10.78 26.51
CA ASN A 186 1.91 -10.84 27.95
C ASN A 186 2.41 -9.58 28.64
N ALA A 187 3.59 -9.07 28.29
CA ALA A 187 4.10 -7.81 28.83
C ALA A 187 3.15 -6.63 28.50
N LEU A 188 2.61 -6.60 27.27
CA LEU A 188 1.65 -5.57 26.85
C LEU A 188 0.37 -5.60 27.68
N LEU A 189 -0.22 -6.78 27.85
CA LEU A 189 -1.48 -6.94 28.58
C LEU A 189 -1.31 -6.83 30.09
N GLN A 190 -0.14 -7.19 30.63
CA GLN A 190 0.20 -6.95 32.04
C GLN A 190 0.34 -5.45 32.33
N ALA A 191 0.96 -4.68 31.43
CA ALA A 191 1.08 -3.24 31.59
C ALA A 191 -0.24 -2.50 31.34
N TYR A 192 -1.07 -3.02 30.43
CA TYR A 192 -2.32 -2.39 30.00
C TYR A 192 -3.48 -3.40 29.95
N PRO A 193 -4.06 -3.80 31.11
CA PRO A 193 -5.10 -4.82 31.18
C PRO A 193 -6.37 -4.49 30.39
N PHE A 194 -6.70 -3.20 30.25
CA PHE A 194 -7.86 -2.73 29.47
C PHE A 194 -7.79 -3.08 27.97
N LEU A 195 -6.61 -3.47 27.46
CA LEU A 195 -6.48 -3.96 26.08
C LEU A 195 -7.00 -5.39 25.89
N ASP A 196 -7.42 -6.05 26.97
CA ASP A 196 -8.01 -7.38 27.03
C ASP A 196 -9.43 -7.37 27.66
N GLU A 197 -10.18 -6.28 27.50
CA GLU A 197 -11.53 -6.14 28.07
C GLU A 197 -12.46 -7.33 27.74
N ASP A 198 -12.41 -7.85 26.51
CA ASP A 198 -13.23 -8.97 26.05
C ASP A 198 -12.61 -10.36 26.32
N GLY A 199 -11.46 -10.43 27.01
CA GLY A 199 -10.72 -11.67 27.29
C GLY A 199 -10.10 -12.36 26.06
N CYS A 200 -10.17 -11.73 24.89
CA CYS A 200 -9.62 -12.24 23.62
C CYS A 200 -8.42 -11.45 23.09
N GLY A 201 -8.00 -10.40 23.80
CA GLY A 201 -6.91 -9.50 23.48
C GLY A 201 -5.61 -10.24 23.20
N PHE A 202 -5.27 -11.25 24.02
CA PHE A 202 -4.04 -12.04 23.81
C PHE A 202 -3.93 -12.59 22.39
N PHE A 203 -5.00 -13.21 21.89
CA PHE A 203 -5.00 -13.79 20.54
C PHE A 203 -5.00 -12.72 19.46
N LEU A 204 -5.72 -11.62 19.65
CA LEU A 204 -5.80 -10.50 18.71
C LEU A 204 -4.44 -9.82 18.53
N TRP A 205 -3.80 -9.43 19.64
CA TRP A 205 -2.49 -8.77 19.63
C TRP A 205 -1.39 -9.70 19.10
N LYS A 206 -1.40 -10.97 19.52
CA LYS A 206 -0.48 -11.99 19.00
C LYS A 206 -0.65 -12.18 17.50
N ARG A 207 -1.89 -12.24 17.00
CA ARG A 207 -2.16 -12.37 15.57
C ARG A 207 -1.70 -11.14 14.79
N ALA A 208 -2.03 -9.95 15.27
CA ALA A 208 -1.62 -8.69 14.63
C ALA A 208 -0.09 -8.57 14.53
N LEU A 209 0.63 -8.96 15.59
CA LEU A 209 2.09 -8.96 15.61
C LEU A 209 2.68 -10.00 14.64
N LYS A 210 2.13 -11.22 14.60
CA LYS A 210 2.52 -12.25 13.61
C LYS A 210 2.27 -11.78 12.17
N ASP A 211 1.13 -11.15 11.92
CA ASP A 211 0.77 -10.62 10.61
C ASP A 211 1.72 -9.49 10.20
N ARG A 212 2.15 -8.63 11.14
CA ARG A 212 3.16 -7.61 10.86
C ARG A 212 4.48 -8.21 10.37
N PHE A 213 5.05 -9.19 11.09
CA PHE A 213 6.27 -9.88 10.63
C PHE A 213 6.06 -10.62 9.30
N LYS A 214 4.88 -11.19 9.06
CA LYS A 214 4.51 -11.78 7.76
C LYS A 214 4.53 -10.73 6.64
N TYR A 215 3.99 -9.54 6.85
CA TYR A 215 3.99 -8.47 5.85
C TYR A 215 5.38 -7.88 5.60
N VAL A 216 6.21 -7.74 6.64
CA VAL A 216 7.63 -7.33 6.50
C VAL A 216 8.40 -8.31 5.61
N ARG A 217 8.18 -9.62 5.77
CA ARG A 217 8.84 -10.67 4.96
C ARG A 217 8.30 -10.81 3.54
N ARG A 218 7.10 -10.32 3.26
CA ARG A 218 6.43 -10.50 1.97
C ARG A 218 7.25 -9.91 0.80
N PRO A 219 7.69 -8.65 0.83
CA PRO A 219 8.46 -8.04 -0.26
C PRO A 219 9.95 -8.43 -0.29
N ILE A 220 10.45 -9.17 0.70
CA ILE A 220 11.87 -9.56 0.79
C ILE A 220 12.14 -10.77 -0.12
N GLU A 221 13.07 -10.62 -1.06
CA GLU A 221 13.44 -11.63 -2.07
C GLU A 221 14.92 -12.04 -2.00
N ASP A 222 15.71 -11.33 -1.20
CA ASP A 222 17.17 -11.42 -1.10
C ASP A 222 17.67 -12.01 0.24
N ASP A 223 16.81 -12.13 1.26
CA ASP A 223 17.15 -12.80 2.52
C ASP A 223 17.03 -14.33 2.40
N GLU A 224 18.13 -15.04 2.69
CA GLU A 224 18.18 -16.50 2.55
C GLU A 224 17.19 -17.24 3.47
N GLN A 225 16.98 -16.77 4.70
CA GLN A 225 16.09 -17.41 5.67
C GLN A 225 14.63 -17.27 5.21
N VAL A 226 14.27 -16.11 4.66
CA VAL A 226 12.96 -15.87 4.04
C VAL A 226 12.76 -16.73 2.80
N MET A 227 13.76 -16.83 1.93
CA MET A 227 13.70 -17.65 0.71
C MET A 227 13.50 -19.14 1.04
N ARG A 228 14.30 -19.70 1.96
CA ARG A 228 14.14 -21.10 2.41
C ARG A 228 12.74 -21.38 2.95
N ASN A 229 12.19 -20.48 3.76
CA ASN A 229 10.86 -20.65 4.35
C ASN A 229 9.71 -20.42 3.34
N LYS A 230 9.87 -19.51 2.38
CA LYS A 230 8.93 -19.36 1.25
C LYS A 230 8.90 -20.63 0.40
N CYS A 231 10.05 -21.25 0.13
CA CYS A 231 10.12 -22.53 -0.57
C CYS A 231 9.47 -23.68 0.23
N LYS A 232 9.66 -23.71 1.55
CA LYS A 232 9.15 -24.79 2.42
C LYS A 232 7.64 -24.72 2.71
N PHE A 233 7.11 -23.52 2.96
CA PHE A 233 5.74 -23.33 3.47
C PHE A 233 4.84 -22.48 2.56
N GLY A 234 5.40 -21.83 1.54
CA GLY A 234 4.61 -21.09 0.57
C GLY A 234 3.64 -22.04 -0.13
N HIS A 235 2.39 -21.60 -0.32
CA HIS A 235 1.49 -22.35 -1.18
C HIS A 235 2.10 -22.44 -2.57
N ARG A 236 2.34 -23.67 -3.01
CA ARG A 236 2.69 -24.06 -4.38
C ARG A 236 1.54 -23.72 -5.32
N ARG A 237 1.16 -22.45 -5.46
CA ARG A 237 0.34 -22.03 -6.60
C ARG A 237 1.28 -22.02 -7.81
N GLY A 238 1.44 -23.20 -8.40
CA GLY A 238 2.13 -23.40 -9.69
C GLY A 238 3.40 -24.24 -9.67
N GLN A 239 3.81 -24.87 -8.56
CA GLN A 239 4.95 -25.81 -8.61
C GLN A 239 4.45 -27.20 -9.04
N ARG A 240 4.61 -27.51 -10.34
CA ARG A 240 4.98 -28.88 -10.71
C ARG A 240 6.40 -29.09 -10.18
N ASN A 241 6.55 -30.21 -9.48
CA ASN A 241 7.74 -30.85 -8.92
C ASN A 241 9.09 -30.16 -9.22
N LEU A 242 9.73 -29.65 -8.17
CA LEU A 242 11.19 -29.48 -8.14
C LEU A 242 11.75 -30.71 -7.43
N VAL A 243 12.23 -31.67 -8.21
CA VAL A 243 13.18 -32.71 -7.78
C VAL A 243 14.53 -32.02 -7.55
N PRO A 244 15.36 -32.47 -6.60
CA PRO A 244 16.65 -31.83 -6.31
C PRO A 244 17.56 -31.89 -7.52
N ILE A 245 18.09 -30.72 -7.92
CA ILE A 245 19.27 -30.49 -8.76
C ILE A 245 19.73 -31.71 -9.56
N GLN A 246 19.01 -31.97 -10.64
CA GLN A 246 19.60 -32.42 -11.88
C GLN A 246 18.99 -31.51 -12.95
N GLU A 247 19.80 -31.07 -13.91
CA GLU A 247 19.39 -30.23 -15.03
C GLU A 247 18.14 -30.80 -15.71
N GLU A 248 16.95 -30.39 -15.26
CA GLU A 248 15.71 -30.64 -15.97
C GLU A 248 15.42 -29.36 -16.75
N THR A 249 16.15 -29.25 -17.87
CA THR A 249 15.77 -28.44 -19.01
C THR A 249 14.28 -28.65 -19.24
N VAL A 250 13.51 -27.57 -19.09
CA VAL A 250 12.21 -27.45 -19.75
C VAL A 250 12.49 -27.86 -21.19
N CYS A 251 11.89 -28.96 -21.66
CA CYS A 251 12.05 -29.42 -23.04
C CYS A 251 11.47 -28.36 -23.97
N LEU A 252 12.28 -27.35 -24.23
CA LEU A 252 12.15 -26.42 -25.32
C LEU A 252 12.69 -27.17 -26.54
N ASP A 253 12.07 -26.99 -27.69
CA ASP A 253 12.58 -27.56 -28.93
C ASP A 253 14.08 -27.23 -29.07
N SER A 254 14.89 -28.15 -29.59
CA SER A 254 16.36 -28.00 -29.69
C SER A 254 16.82 -26.66 -30.31
N GLU A 255 15.97 -26.02 -31.12
CA GLU A 255 16.19 -24.71 -31.75
C GLU A 255 16.05 -23.52 -30.77
N ALA A 256 15.18 -23.65 -29.77
CA ALA A 256 14.95 -22.60 -28.77
C ALA A 256 16.13 -22.44 -27.80
N ASP A 257 16.74 -23.57 -27.41
CA ASP A 257 17.93 -23.57 -26.55
C ASP A 257 19.13 -22.93 -27.25
N GLU A 258 19.26 -23.09 -28.57
CA GLU A 258 20.28 -22.40 -29.38
C GLU A 258 20.11 -20.88 -29.30
N HIS A 259 18.89 -20.37 -29.47
CA HIS A 259 18.63 -18.94 -29.38
C HIS A 259 18.87 -18.39 -27.97
N ILE A 260 18.50 -19.12 -26.92
CA ILE A 260 18.70 -18.72 -25.52
C ILE A 260 20.20 -18.64 -25.19
N ASN A 261 20.96 -19.68 -25.54
CA ASN A 261 22.40 -19.71 -25.31
C ASN A 261 23.11 -18.59 -26.08
N TRP A 262 22.71 -18.35 -27.33
CA TRP A 262 23.24 -17.25 -28.12
C TRP A 262 22.95 -15.88 -27.48
N PHE A 263 21.72 -15.64 -27.00
CA PHE A 263 21.40 -14.38 -26.32
C PHE A 263 22.25 -14.17 -25.06
N GLN A 264 22.51 -15.22 -24.29
CA GLN A 264 23.35 -15.11 -23.09
C GLN A 264 24.79 -14.74 -23.44
N GLN A 265 25.35 -15.36 -24.49
CA GLN A 265 26.70 -15.06 -24.98
C GLN A 265 26.79 -13.65 -25.56
N GLU A 266 25.85 -13.28 -26.43
CA GLU A 266 25.81 -11.97 -27.08
C GLU A 266 25.65 -10.83 -26.06
N TYR A 267 24.89 -11.06 -24.99
CA TYR A 267 24.70 -10.06 -23.95
C TYR A 267 25.99 -9.71 -23.19
N MET A 268 26.95 -10.64 -23.12
CA MET A 268 28.26 -10.42 -22.49
C MET A 268 29.24 -9.64 -23.37
N LYS A 269 28.96 -9.48 -24.67
CA LYS A 269 29.84 -8.76 -25.58
C LYS A 269 29.75 -7.24 -25.39
N THR A 270 30.89 -6.57 -25.55
CA THR A 270 30.99 -5.11 -25.50
C THR A 270 30.26 -4.47 -26.69
N GLU A 271 30.54 -4.97 -27.89
CA GLU A 271 29.82 -4.64 -29.13
C GLU A 271 28.80 -5.74 -29.44
N LYS A 272 27.57 -5.33 -29.75
CA LYS A 272 26.42 -6.23 -29.90
C LYS A 272 25.90 -6.17 -31.32
N ASP A 273 25.62 -7.32 -31.91
CA ASP A 273 24.93 -7.39 -33.19
C ASP A 273 23.43 -7.16 -33.02
N TRP A 274 23.03 -5.89 -33.06
CA TRP A 274 21.62 -5.50 -32.94
C TRP A 274 20.72 -6.07 -34.04
N ARG A 275 21.25 -6.36 -35.24
CA ARG A 275 20.47 -6.96 -36.33
C ARG A 275 20.13 -8.40 -36.03
N GLU A 276 21.13 -9.18 -35.61
CA GLU A 276 20.90 -10.59 -35.26
C GLU A 276 20.08 -10.73 -33.97
N ILE A 277 20.25 -9.83 -33.00
CA ILE A 277 19.39 -9.74 -31.81
C ILE A 277 17.94 -9.59 -32.23
N ASP A 278 17.59 -8.63 -33.08
CA ASP A 278 16.21 -8.37 -33.48
C ASP A 278 15.60 -9.54 -34.29
N LYS A 279 16.41 -10.22 -35.10
CA LYS A 279 16.00 -11.41 -35.86
C LYS A 279 15.67 -12.58 -34.92
N ARG A 280 16.63 -13.02 -34.08
CA ARG A 280 16.43 -14.11 -33.11
C ARG A 280 15.35 -13.77 -32.10
N ARG A 281 15.16 -12.48 -31.82
CA ARG A 281 14.11 -12.01 -30.93
C ARG A 281 12.72 -12.24 -31.51
N SER A 282 12.55 -12.02 -32.81
CA SER A 282 11.29 -12.26 -33.50
C SER A 282 10.95 -13.76 -33.52
N GLN A 283 11.97 -14.61 -33.72
CA GLN A 283 11.81 -16.08 -33.70
C GLN A 283 11.42 -16.62 -32.32
N THR A 284 11.96 -16.03 -31.25
CA THR A 284 11.68 -16.47 -29.86
C THR A 284 10.44 -15.82 -29.23
N LEU A 285 9.66 -15.04 -29.99
CA LEU A 285 8.50 -14.31 -29.47
C LEU A 285 7.45 -15.22 -28.84
N GLU A 286 7.10 -16.33 -29.51
CA GLU A 286 6.03 -17.22 -29.05
C GLU A 286 6.43 -17.94 -27.75
N ILE A 287 7.70 -18.34 -27.64
CA ILE A 287 8.26 -18.96 -26.42
C ILE A 287 8.23 -17.97 -25.27
N ARG A 288 8.70 -16.74 -25.49
CA ARG A 288 8.63 -15.68 -24.47
C ARG A 288 7.19 -15.38 -24.05
N ARG A 289 6.26 -15.33 -25.00
CA ARG A 289 4.84 -15.10 -24.72
C ARG A 289 4.24 -16.22 -23.87
N LYS A 290 4.54 -17.48 -24.18
CA LYS A 290 4.12 -18.64 -23.36
C LYS A 290 4.69 -18.57 -21.95
N LEU A 291 5.97 -18.24 -21.80
CA LEU A 291 6.61 -18.09 -20.49
C LEU A 291 5.98 -16.95 -19.66
N ILE A 292 5.76 -15.78 -20.27
CA ILE A 292 5.09 -14.64 -19.63
C ILE A 292 3.65 -14.99 -19.27
N GLY A 293 2.90 -15.61 -20.19
CA GLY A 293 1.50 -16.01 -19.99
C GLY A 293 1.31 -17.09 -18.91
N SER A 294 2.27 -18.03 -18.82
CA SER A 294 2.32 -19.06 -17.78
C SER A 294 2.76 -18.54 -16.40
N ARG A 295 3.04 -17.23 -16.28
CA ARG A 295 3.54 -16.57 -15.06
C ARG A 295 4.85 -17.15 -14.56
N ALA A 296 5.75 -17.52 -15.48
CA ALA A 296 7.10 -17.91 -15.12
C ALA A 296 7.81 -16.77 -14.35
N PRO A 297 8.70 -17.09 -13.38
CA PRO A 297 9.35 -16.06 -12.59
C PRO A 297 10.14 -15.09 -13.48
N LEU A 298 10.00 -13.79 -13.21
CA LEU A 298 10.64 -12.73 -14.01
C LEU A 298 12.16 -12.92 -14.08
N LYS A 299 12.78 -13.36 -12.99
CA LYS A 299 14.23 -13.61 -12.91
C LYS A 299 14.68 -14.66 -13.92
N ASP A 300 13.89 -15.71 -14.12
CA ASP A 300 14.23 -16.82 -15.01
C ASP A 300 14.06 -16.40 -16.46
N ILE A 301 12.96 -15.69 -16.78
CA ILE A 301 12.73 -15.10 -18.10
C ILE A 301 13.88 -14.14 -18.47
N LEU A 302 14.32 -13.29 -17.55
CA LEU A 302 15.42 -12.34 -17.77
C LEU A 302 16.80 -13.01 -17.80
N LYS A 303 16.94 -14.25 -17.30
CA LYS A 303 18.16 -15.06 -17.46
C LYS A 303 18.19 -15.69 -18.86
N MET A 304 17.06 -16.15 -19.36
CA MET A 304 16.94 -16.73 -20.71
C MET A 304 16.99 -15.67 -21.81
N PHE A 305 16.36 -14.52 -21.58
CA PHE A 305 16.24 -13.42 -22.55
C PHE A 305 16.76 -12.11 -21.96
N PRO A 306 18.09 -11.98 -21.78
CA PRO A 306 18.71 -10.86 -21.07
C PRO A 306 18.46 -9.50 -21.72
N PHE A 307 18.26 -9.47 -23.04
CA PHE A 307 17.96 -8.23 -23.77
C PHE A 307 16.61 -7.61 -23.40
N LEU A 308 15.70 -8.34 -22.74
CA LEU A 308 14.48 -7.74 -22.16
C LEU A 308 14.77 -6.74 -21.03
N LYS A 309 15.98 -6.77 -20.45
CA LYS A 309 16.44 -5.74 -19.49
C LYS A 309 16.67 -4.38 -20.16
N CYS A 310 16.88 -4.36 -21.48
CA CYS A 310 17.11 -3.13 -22.22
C CYS A 310 15.78 -2.39 -22.45
N PRO A 311 15.63 -1.11 -22.06
CA PRO A 311 14.35 -0.38 -22.14
C PRO A 311 13.72 -0.38 -23.53
N TYR A 312 14.52 -0.13 -24.58
CA TYR A 312 14.06 -0.18 -25.97
C TYR A 312 13.48 -1.53 -26.34
N GLN A 313 14.17 -2.59 -25.94
CA GLN A 313 13.76 -3.95 -26.23
C GLN A 313 12.48 -4.26 -25.46
N MET A 314 12.38 -3.91 -24.17
CA MET A 314 11.15 -4.07 -23.37
C MET A 314 9.93 -3.37 -24.00
N PHE A 315 10.06 -2.14 -24.48
CA PHE A 315 8.96 -1.41 -25.12
C PHE A 315 8.47 -2.08 -26.41
N ARG A 316 9.39 -2.63 -27.21
CA ARG A 316 9.02 -3.45 -28.37
C ARG A 316 8.24 -4.70 -27.97
N GLU A 317 8.61 -5.38 -26.88
CA GLU A 317 7.88 -6.57 -26.41
C GLU A 317 6.45 -6.19 -26.00
N PHE A 318 6.32 -5.10 -25.23
CA PHE A 318 5.04 -4.56 -24.82
C PHE A 318 4.16 -4.24 -26.03
N GLN A 319 4.73 -3.59 -27.05
CA GLN A 319 3.99 -3.25 -28.27
C GLN A 319 3.51 -4.50 -29.01
N LEU A 320 4.33 -5.55 -29.10
CA LEU A 320 3.94 -6.80 -29.73
C LEU A 320 2.83 -7.53 -28.95
N LEU A 321 2.92 -7.55 -27.62
CA LEU A 321 1.95 -8.23 -26.75
C LEU A 321 0.61 -7.51 -26.67
N THR A 322 0.62 -6.18 -26.57
CA THR A 322 -0.57 -5.36 -26.33
C THR A 322 -1.11 -4.70 -27.61
N ARG A 323 -0.40 -4.85 -28.73
CA ARG A 323 -0.63 -4.12 -29.99
C ARG A 323 -0.66 -2.60 -29.83
N THR A 324 -0.16 -2.09 -28.70
CA THR A 324 -0.19 -0.67 -28.34
C THR A 324 1.22 -0.11 -28.36
N SER A 325 1.47 0.87 -29.24
CA SER A 325 2.73 1.61 -29.20
C SER A 325 2.65 2.66 -28.09
N ILE A 326 3.47 2.47 -27.04
CA ILE A 326 3.57 3.42 -25.92
C ILE A 326 3.96 4.81 -26.43
N ILE A 327 4.90 4.88 -27.38
CA ILE A 327 5.37 6.15 -27.94
C ILE A 327 4.23 6.88 -28.65
N LYS A 328 3.49 6.20 -29.54
CA LYS A 328 2.35 6.82 -30.24
C LYS A 328 1.24 7.23 -29.28
N LYS A 329 0.93 6.38 -28.29
CA LYS A 329 -0.10 6.66 -27.29
C LYS A 329 0.27 7.83 -26.40
N ASN A 330 1.53 7.89 -25.94
CA ASN A 330 2.01 9.00 -25.13
C ASN A 330 2.07 10.30 -25.94
N LYS A 331 2.50 10.24 -27.20
CA LYS A 331 2.46 11.39 -28.12
C LYS A 331 1.03 11.93 -28.24
N HIS A 332 0.07 11.06 -28.55
CA HIS A 332 -1.34 11.44 -28.64
C HIS A 332 -1.88 12.04 -27.33
N ILE A 333 -1.57 11.44 -26.18
CA ILE A 333 -1.97 11.99 -24.87
C ILE A 333 -1.34 13.38 -24.70
N LEU A 334 -0.04 13.54 -24.94
CA LEU A 334 0.63 14.82 -24.81
C LEU A 334 0.03 15.87 -25.75
N GLU A 335 -0.27 15.52 -27.00
CA GLU A 335 -0.95 16.41 -27.96
C GLU A 335 -2.38 16.76 -27.52
N SER A 336 -3.13 15.80 -26.98
CA SER A 336 -4.51 16.03 -26.54
C SER A 336 -4.61 16.91 -25.28
N TYR A 337 -3.58 16.87 -24.44
CA TYR A 337 -3.55 17.63 -23.18
C TYR A 337 -2.64 18.85 -23.26
N SER A 338 -1.84 19.03 -24.31
CA SER A 338 -0.91 20.16 -24.43
C SER A 338 -1.66 21.49 -24.35
N GLU A 339 -2.75 21.66 -25.10
CA GLU A 339 -3.57 22.88 -25.05
C GLU A 339 -4.18 23.13 -23.66
N LYS A 340 -4.66 22.09 -22.99
CA LYS A 340 -5.20 22.19 -21.63
C LYS A 340 -4.13 22.52 -20.59
N ILE A 341 -2.94 21.95 -20.75
CA ILE A 341 -1.79 22.25 -19.89
C ILE A 341 -1.39 23.72 -20.10
N LEU A 342 -1.21 24.14 -21.36
CA LEU A 342 -0.80 25.50 -21.72
C LEU A 342 -1.81 26.56 -21.26
N THR A 343 -3.11 26.32 -21.44
CA THR A 343 -4.17 27.22 -20.95
C THR A 343 -4.24 27.28 -19.42
N SER A 344 -3.98 26.16 -18.73
CA SER A 344 -3.93 26.14 -17.25
C SER A 344 -2.69 26.84 -16.68
N PHE A 345 -1.62 26.95 -17.47
CA PHE A 345 -0.40 27.70 -17.14
C PHE A 345 -0.45 29.18 -17.58
N SER A 346 -1.59 29.67 -18.09
CA SER A 346 -1.79 31.09 -18.42
C SER A 346 -1.88 32.01 -17.19
N VAL A 347 -1.81 31.46 -15.98
CA VAL A 347 -1.84 32.24 -14.74
C VAL A 347 -0.43 32.27 -14.14
N VAL A 348 0.14 33.48 -14.17
CA VAL A 348 1.36 33.97 -13.52
C VAL A 348 2.65 33.75 -14.31
N ASP A 349 3.45 34.82 -14.38
CA ASP A 349 4.83 34.98 -14.87
C ASP A 349 5.79 33.88 -14.39
N ASN A 350 5.60 32.66 -14.87
CA ASN A 350 6.51 31.55 -14.61
C ASN A 350 7.51 31.47 -15.75
N PRO A 351 8.83 31.58 -15.49
CA PRO A 351 9.87 31.53 -16.53
C PRO A 351 9.83 30.23 -17.35
N ILE A 352 9.31 29.13 -16.80
CA ILE A 352 9.12 27.86 -17.53
C ILE A 352 7.98 27.98 -18.55
N SER A 353 6.90 28.68 -18.22
CA SER A 353 5.75 28.91 -19.11
C SER A 353 6.15 29.79 -20.30
N ILE A 354 6.91 30.86 -20.01
CA ILE A 354 7.44 31.78 -21.03
C ILE A 354 8.39 31.04 -21.98
N ALA A 355 9.37 30.30 -21.45
CA ALA A 355 10.33 29.55 -22.26
C ALA A 355 9.66 28.47 -23.12
N LEU A 356 8.63 27.81 -22.59
CA LEU A 356 7.86 26.81 -23.33
C LEU A 356 7.07 27.46 -24.49
N GLN A 357 6.43 28.61 -24.23
CA GLN A 357 5.66 29.34 -25.24
C GLN A 357 6.54 29.93 -26.35
N GLU A 358 7.74 30.44 -26.01
CA GLU A 358 8.74 30.88 -26.99
C GLU A 358 9.25 29.73 -27.86
N LYS A 359 9.55 28.57 -27.26
CA LYS A 359 9.99 27.38 -28.01
C LYS A 359 8.92 26.82 -28.93
N MET A 360 7.65 26.91 -28.54
CA MET A 360 6.54 26.52 -29.40
C MET A 360 6.36 27.49 -30.58
N LYS A 361 6.45 28.81 -30.39
CA LYS A 361 6.44 29.78 -31.49
C LYS A 361 7.55 29.52 -32.50
N GLN A 362 8.77 29.23 -32.02
CA GLN A 362 9.90 28.86 -32.88
C GLN A 362 9.62 27.61 -33.73
N HIS A 363 8.88 26.62 -33.23
CA HIS A 363 8.51 25.44 -34.01
C HIS A 363 7.34 25.67 -34.98
N THR A 364 6.35 26.49 -34.62
CA THR A 364 5.27 26.86 -35.54
C THR A 364 5.79 27.67 -36.74
N ASP A 365 6.79 28.53 -36.52
CA ASP A 365 7.41 29.33 -37.60
C ASP A 365 8.37 28.48 -38.47
N GLU A 366 9.10 27.52 -37.90
CA GLU A 366 9.95 26.56 -38.64
C GLU A 366 9.14 25.62 -39.56
N ASP A 367 7.97 25.14 -39.12
CA ASP A 367 7.09 24.30 -39.94
C ASP A 367 6.35 25.10 -41.03
N MET A 368 6.17 26.41 -40.84
CA MET A 368 5.64 27.33 -41.85
C MET A 368 6.68 27.72 -42.91
N LEU A 369 7.98 27.77 -42.56
CA LEU A 369 9.07 28.03 -43.50
C LEU A 369 9.53 26.79 -44.30
N LYS A 370 9.09 25.59 -43.92
CA LYS A 370 9.41 24.32 -44.61
C LYS A 370 8.28 23.79 -45.51
N ARG A 371 7.29 24.62 -45.83
CA ARG A 371 6.27 24.30 -46.84
C ARG A 371 6.60 24.88 -48.21
#